data_AF-N6YY51-F1
#
_entry.id   AF-N6YY51-F1
#
_cell.length_a   1.000
_cell.length_b   1.000
_cell.length_c   1.000
_cell.angle_alpha   90.00
_cell.angle_beta   90.00
_cell.angle_gamma   90.00
#
_symmetry.space_group_name_H-M   'P 1'
#
loop_
_entity.id
_entity.type
_entity.pdbx_description
1 polymer ?
#
loop_
_entity_poly.entity_id
_entity_poly.type
_entity_poly.pdbx_seq_one_letter_code
_entity_poly.pdbx_strand_id
1 'polypeptide(L)'
;TRRRNQRVAMQQLQEFKAEYVWLRDLAQGAHTSPKHLRALLDQEGIRPISGPDIDGGRQTLFRRACLRASPAILSAVSLSEDVAT
;
A
#
# COMPACT_ATOMS: atom_id res chain seq x y z
N THR A 1 -29.22 -5.33 5.74
CA THR A 1 -28.47 -5.06 7.00
C THR A 1 -28.02 -3.61 6.99
N ARG A 2 -28.52 -2.76 7.91
CA ARG A 2 -28.17 -1.33 7.97
C ARG A 2 -26.68 -1.19 8.27
N ARG A 3 -25.90 -0.53 7.40
CA ARG A 3 -24.48 -0.25 7.69
C ARG A 3 -24.42 0.56 8.98
N ARG A 4 -23.79 0.01 10.03
CA ARG A 4 -23.44 0.80 11.20
C ARG A 4 -22.41 1.81 10.72
N ASN A 5 -22.69 3.10 10.86
CA ASN A 5 -21.73 4.15 10.56
C ASN A 5 -20.60 4.08 11.58
N GLN A 6 -19.60 3.23 11.30
CA GLN A 6 -18.37 3.18 12.06
C GLN A 6 -17.61 4.47 11.78
N ARG A 7 -17.19 5.14 12.84
CA ARG A 7 -16.39 6.37 12.79
C ARG A 7 -15.02 6.06 13.39
N VAL A 8 -13.99 6.64 12.80
CA VAL A 8 -12.61 6.62 13.29
C VAL A 8 -12.12 8.05 13.42
N ALA A 9 -11.17 8.30 14.32
CA ALA A 9 -10.59 9.63 14.46
C ALA A 9 -9.77 9.97 13.20
N MET A 10 -9.72 11.26 12.82
CA MET A 10 -8.89 11.70 11.70
C MET A 10 -7.42 11.34 11.89
N GLN A 11 -6.91 11.43 13.13
CA GLN A 11 -5.55 11.02 13.46
C GLN A 11 -5.28 9.56 13.11
N GLN A 12 -6.22 8.64 13.41
CA GLN A 12 -6.07 7.22 13.07
C GLN A 12 -6.01 6.99 11.55
N LEU A 13 -6.73 7.80 10.77
CA LEU A 13 -6.60 7.75 9.30
C LEU A 13 -5.22 8.23 8.83
N GLN A 14 -4.65 9.24 9.48
CA GLN A 14 -3.31 9.73 9.13
C GLN A 14 -2.24 8.70 9.52
N GLU A 15 -2.34 8.12 10.71
CA GLU A 15 -1.47 7.02 11.16
C GLU A 15 -1.54 5.83 10.19
N PHE A 16 -2.75 5.46 9.75
CA PHE A 16 -2.93 4.41 8.76
C PHE A 16 -2.23 4.74 7.43
N LYS A 17 -2.37 5.97 6.90
CA LYS A 17 -1.70 6.38 5.66
C LYS A 17 -0.18 6.45 5.78
N ALA A 18 0.32 6.80 6.98
CA ALA A 18 1.75 6.88 7.28
C ALA A 18 2.39 5.49 7.43
N GLU A 19 1.63 4.49 7.89
CA GLU A 19 2.13 3.13 8.10
C GLU A 19 1.96 2.24 6.87
N TYR A 20 0.85 2.40 6.14
CA TYR A 20 0.45 1.48 5.08
C TYR A 20 0.34 2.16 3.72
N VAL A 21 0.38 1.35 2.66
CA VAL A 21 0.23 1.81 1.28
C VAL A 21 -0.44 0.74 0.42
N TRP A 22 -1.33 1.19 -0.46
CA TRP A 22 -2.04 0.31 -1.39
C TRP A 22 -1.15 -0.03 -2.59
N LEU A 23 -1.23 -1.27 -3.06
CA LEU A 23 -0.50 -1.72 -4.27
C LEU A 23 -0.81 -0.85 -5.49
N ARG A 24 -2.08 -0.46 -5.66
CA ARG A 24 -2.50 0.34 -6.81
C ARG A 24 -1.83 1.72 -6.84
N ASP A 25 -1.63 2.32 -5.65
CA ASP A 25 -1.05 3.66 -5.52
C ASP A 25 0.45 3.58 -5.78
N LEU A 26 1.12 2.51 -5.30
CA LEU A 26 2.51 2.23 -5.64
C LEU A 26 2.69 2.01 -7.15
N ALA A 27 1.81 1.23 -7.77
CA ALA A 27 1.88 0.94 -9.19
C ALA A 27 1.67 2.18 -10.05
N GLN A 28 0.77 3.07 -9.63
CA GLN A 28 0.56 4.37 -10.26
C GLN A 28 1.82 5.24 -10.17
N GLY A 29 2.44 5.35 -8.99
CA GLY A 29 3.69 6.10 -8.81
C GLY A 29 4.88 5.51 -9.58
N ALA A 30 4.90 4.18 -9.74
CA ALA A 30 5.92 3.46 -10.51
C ALA A 30 5.63 3.39 -12.02
N HIS A 31 4.55 4.01 -12.50
CA HIS A 31 4.09 3.94 -13.90
C HIS A 31 4.00 2.51 -14.46
N THR A 32 3.50 1.57 -13.65
CA THR A 32 3.35 0.17 -14.04
C THR A 32 1.99 -0.39 -13.64
N SER A 33 1.67 -1.60 -14.11
CA SER A 33 0.43 -2.26 -13.70
C SER A 33 0.54 -2.84 -12.28
N PRO A 34 -0.54 -2.85 -11.47
CA PRO A 34 -0.54 -3.48 -10.16
C PRO A 34 -0.13 -4.96 -10.19
N LYS A 35 -0.54 -5.70 -11.23
CA LYS A 35 -0.18 -7.12 -11.41
C LYS A 35 1.33 -7.29 -11.61
N HIS A 36 1.94 -6.45 -12.43
CA HIS A 36 3.38 -6.50 -12.67
C HIS A 36 4.15 -6.13 -11.39
N LEU A 37 3.78 -5.03 -10.72
CA LEU A 37 4.43 -4.65 -9.47
C LEU A 37 4.28 -5.71 -8.38
N ARG A 38 3.10 -6.34 -8.26
CA ARG A 38 2.88 -7.44 -7.31
C ARG A 38 3.89 -8.58 -7.51
N ALA A 39 4.10 -8.99 -8.76
CA ALA A 39 5.03 -10.06 -9.09
C ALA A 39 6.48 -9.70 -8.74
N LEU A 40 6.90 -8.45 -9.00
CA LEU A 40 8.22 -7.96 -8.61
C LEU A 40 8.39 -7.97 -7.09
N LEU A 41 7.41 -7.44 -6.34
CA LEU A 41 7.45 -7.45 -4.88
C LEU A 41 7.53 -8.88 -4.32
N ASP A 42 6.83 -9.84 -4.95
CA ASP A 42 6.90 -11.24 -4.53
C ASP A 42 8.25 -11.89 -4.79
N GLN A 43 8.91 -11.56 -5.91
CA GLN A 43 10.27 -11.99 -6.25
C GLN A 43 11.29 -11.45 -5.23
N GLU A 44 11.10 -10.21 -4.78
CA GLU A 44 11.88 -9.57 -3.73
C GLU A 44 11.54 -10.07 -2.31
N GLY A 45 10.63 -11.05 -2.20
CA GLY A 45 10.21 -11.61 -0.90
C GLY A 45 9.31 -10.68 -0.07
N ILE A 46 8.86 -9.56 -0.61
CA ILE A 46 8.01 -8.58 0.08
C ILE A 46 6.56 -9.04 -0.01
N ARG A 47 5.98 -9.34 1.16
CA ARG A 47 4.61 -9.82 1.29
C ARG A 47 3.64 -8.70 1.67
N PRO A 48 2.40 -8.71 1.16
CA PRO A 48 1.37 -7.82 1.65
C PRO A 48 0.91 -8.25 3.04
N ILE A 49 0.19 -7.38 3.73
CA ILE A 49 -0.45 -7.68 5.03
C ILE A 49 -1.94 -7.97 4.89
N SER A 50 -2.54 -7.61 3.76
CA SER A 50 -3.96 -7.80 3.44
C SER A 50 -4.12 -7.87 1.92
N GLY A 51 -5.11 -8.62 1.45
CA GLY A 51 -5.36 -8.83 0.03
C GLY A 51 -6.06 -10.17 -0.27
N PRO A 52 -6.36 -10.44 -1.54
CA PRO A 52 -7.21 -11.58 -1.94
C PRO A 52 -6.68 -12.91 -1.41
N ASP A 53 -5.36 -13.09 -1.44
CA ASP A 53 -4.69 -14.33 -1.04
C ASP A 53 -4.31 -14.38 0.46
N ILE A 54 -4.66 -13.34 1.24
CA ILE A 54 -4.33 -13.23 2.67
C ILE A 54 -5.60 -13.30 3.53
N ASP A 55 -6.55 -12.40 3.28
CA ASP A 55 -7.76 -12.25 4.09
C ASP A 55 -9.05 -12.19 3.24
N GLY A 56 -8.95 -12.51 1.94
CA GLY A 56 -10.04 -12.37 0.98
C GLY A 56 -10.39 -10.92 0.65
N GLY A 57 -9.59 -9.95 1.12
CA GLY A 57 -9.76 -8.54 0.82
C GLY A 57 -9.60 -8.25 -0.67
N ARG A 58 -10.39 -7.31 -1.22
CA ARG A 58 -10.30 -6.96 -2.65
C ARG A 58 -9.09 -6.12 -3.02
N GLN A 59 -8.44 -5.51 -2.03
CA GLN A 59 -7.34 -4.57 -2.23
C GLN A 59 -6.11 -5.08 -1.52
N THR A 60 -4.97 -5.02 -2.21
CA THR A 60 -3.69 -5.43 -1.64
C THR A 60 -3.04 -4.26 -0.90
N LEU A 61 -2.68 -4.48 0.36
CA LEU A 61 -2.09 -3.48 1.26
C LEU A 61 -0.73 -3.96 1.75
N PHE A 62 0.24 -3.05 1.81
CA PHE A 62 1.59 -3.30 2.31
C PHE A 62 1.91 -2.39 3.49
N ARG A 63 2.77 -2.86 4.40
CA ARG A 63 3.47 -1.98 5.34
C ARG A 63 4.60 -1.27 4.62
N ARG A 64 4.69 0.05 4.79
CA ARG A 64 5.74 0.86 4.18
C ARG A 64 7.14 0.45 4.65
N ALA A 65 7.28 0.02 5.91
CA ALA A 65 8.54 -0.47 6.46
C ALA A 65 9.13 -1.66 5.66
N CYS A 66 8.29 -2.55 5.12
CA CYS A 66 8.73 -3.69 4.32
C CYS A 66 9.23 -3.29 2.93
N LEU A 67 8.77 -2.15 2.39
CA LEU A 67 9.16 -1.66 1.06
C LEU A 67 10.51 -0.96 1.07
N ARG A 68 10.92 -0.39 2.20
CA ARG A 68 12.21 0.31 2.36
C ARG A 68 13.42 -0.63 2.37
N ALA A 69 13.19 -1.95 2.47
CA ALA A 69 14.24 -2.96 2.52
C ALA A 69 14.80 -3.32 1.13
N SER A 70 14.18 -2.92 0.01
CA SER A 70 14.68 -3.19 -1.35
C SER A 70 15.06 -1.89 -2.08
N PRO A 71 16.33 -1.73 -2.52
CA PRO A 71 16.80 -0.54 -3.25
C PRO A 71 16.04 -0.25 -4.54
N ALA A 72 15.50 -1.27 -5.20
CA ALA A 72 14.74 -1.14 -6.45
C ALA A 72 13.39 -0.42 -6.27
N ILE A 73 12.85 -0.41 -5.05
CA ILE A 73 11.54 0.16 -4.73
C ILE A 73 11.65 1.61 -4.24
N LEU A 74 12.79 1.98 -3.65
CA LEU A 74 13.01 3.31 -3.07
C LEU A 74 12.87 4.44 -4.10
N SER A 75 13.25 4.20 -5.36
CA SER A 75 13.09 5.14 -6.48
C SER A 75 11.62 5.35 -6.89
N ALA A 76 10.77 4.34 -6.74
CA ALA A 76 9.34 4.42 -7.08
C ALA A 76 8.49 5.02 -5.95
N VAL A 77 8.90 4.87 -4.69
CA VAL A 77 8.15 5.36 -3.51
C VAL A 77 8.39 6.84 -3.23
N SER A 78 9.44 7.44 -3.80
CA SER A 78 9.82 8.84 -3.55
C SER A 78 8.85 9.90 -4.13
N LEU A 79 7.73 9.50 -4.74
CA LEU A 79 6.78 10.39 -5.45
C LEU A 79 5.47 10.66 -4.69
N SER A 80 5.42 10.53 -3.36
CA SER A 80 4.17 10.77 -2.60
C SER A 80 4.37 11.52 -1.29
N GLU A 81 5.40 12.37 -1.19
CA GLU A 81 5.49 13.35 -0.09
C GLU A 81 4.89 14.72 -0.46
N ASP A 82 4.54 14.97 -1.72
CA ASP A 82 3.86 16.20 -2.14
C ASP A 82 2.38 15.96 -2.42
N VAL A 83 1.54 16.39 -1.47
CA VAL A 83 0.27 17.13 -1.64
C VAL A 83 -0.53 17.00 -0.34
N ALA A 84 -0.31 17.99 0.53
CA ALA A 84 -1.30 18.52 1.46
C ALA A 84 -0.81 19.90 1.95
N THR A 85 -0.99 20.93 1.12
CA THR A 85 -1.14 22.32 1.59
C THR A 85 -2.61 22.67 1.51
#